data_AF-A0A452YPS0-F1
#
_entry.id   AF-A0A452YPS0-F1
#
_cell.length_a   1.000
_cell.length_b   1.000
_cell.length_c   1.000
_cell.angle_alpha   90.00
_cell.angle_beta   90.00
_cell.angle_gamma   90.00
#
_symmetry.space_group_name_H-M   'P 1'
#
loop_
_entity.id
_entity.type
_entity.pdbx_description
1 polymer ?
#
loop_
_entity_poly.entity_id
_entity_poly.type
_entity_poly.pdbx_seq_one_letter_code
_entity_poly.pdbx_strand_id
1 'polypeptide(L)'
;RIPAPLCCRRASLGALPPTPVTSLCHTRLSCFLLPPVHIHTRSPSLPPPPSFHRSRSIRWQASRSPMGCFQSKPAGKPLPPDADAALPPDDSADPEAANGADGAGADGDDKDGAKRAVPVFREFGLAELRAATKGFSADLIVSESGEKAPNVVYRGRLDGGRLIAVKRFSRLSWPDPQQFLAEAAGVGKVRHKRLVNLIGCCAEGDERLLVAEYMPNDTLSKHLFHWDKQPLPWEMRLRVAHYIAQALDHCNAENRKIYHDLNAYRVLFDEEGDPRLSSFGLMKNSRDGKSYSTNLAYTPPEFLRTGRVIAESVIYSYGTVLLDLLSGKHIPPSHALDLIRGKNILLLMDSSLEGQYANEDASKLVDLASKCLQFEARDRPNIKYLLSSVGPLQKQKEVASHVLMGITKTASVLPTILSPLGKACAGMDLTAVHDILLKTGYKDDEGAENEVTYNSCIIPHL
;
A
#
# COMPACT_ATOMS: atom_id res chain seq x y z
N ARG A 1 -73.43 9.06 1.91
CA ARG A 1 -74.30 9.91 1.06
C ARG A 1 -73.49 10.30 -0.18
N ILE A 2 -74.15 10.43 -1.33
CA ILE A 2 -73.63 10.74 -2.68
C ILE A 2 -73.88 12.26 -2.95
N PRO A 3 -73.22 13.02 -3.88
CA PRO A 3 -72.09 12.76 -4.80
C PRO A 3 -70.91 13.79 -4.69
N ALA A 4 -70.00 13.76 -5.68
CA ALA A 4 -69.22 14.93 -6.18
C ALA A 4 -70.04 15.63 -7.32
N PRO A 5 -69.57 16.11 -8.51
CA PRO A 5 -68.22 16.40 -9.08
C PRO A 5 -68.16 17.75 -9.88
N LEU A 6 -67.24 17.87 -10.86
CA LEU A 6 -67.26 18.77 -12.06
C LEU A 6 -66.92 20.27 -11.87
N CYS A 7 -66.33 21.02 -12.83
CA CYS A 7 -65.71 20.68 -14.14
C CYS A 7 -64.58 21.67 -14.56
N CYS A 8 -63.94 21.40 -15.70
CA CYS A 8 -62.82 22.12 -16.32
C CYS A 8 -63.10 23.53 -16.86
N ARG A 9 -62.03 24.29 -17.14
CA ARG A 9 -61.78 24.81 -18.50
C ARG A 9 -60.29 25.11 -18.79
N ARG A 10 -59.91 25.00 -20.07
CA ARG A 10 -58.60 25.35 -20.66
C ARG A 10 -58.79 26.56 -21.60
N ALA A 11 -57.85 27.50 -21.59
CA ALA A 11 -57.50 28.40 -22.70
C ALA A 11 -56.25 29.25 -22.30
N SER A 12 -55.44 29.82 -23.19
CA SER A 12 -54.63 29.24 -24.29
C SER A 12 -53.94 30.37 -25.07
N LEU A 13 -52.66 30.18 -25.46
CA LEU A 13 -51.89 30.99 -26.45
C LEU A 13 -51.47 32.42 -26.06
N GLY A 14 -50.41 32.93 -26.72
CA GLY A 14 -49.77 34.24 -26.48
C GLY A 14 -48.42 34.13 -25.74
N ALA A 15 -47.33 33.60 -26.32
CA ALA A 15 -46.50 34.14 -27.41
C ALA A 15 -45.37 35.10 -26.94
N LEU A 16 -44.13 34.74 -27.30
CA LEU A 16 -42.85 35.46 -27.09
C LEU A 16 -42.78 36.77 -27.91
N PRO A 17 -41.93 37.77 -27.54
CA PRO A 17 -40.49 37.74 -27.86
C PRO A 17 -39.59 38.30 -26.70
N PRO A 18 -38.34 38.84 -26.88
CA PRO A 18 -37.18 38.21 -26.24
C PRO A 18 -36.31 39.15 -25.34
N THR A 19 -35.14 38.65 -24.99
CA THR A 19 -34.01 39.26 -24.21
C THR A 19 -33.24 40.32 -25.06
N PRO A 20 -32.05 40.88 -24.69
CA PRO A 20 -31.12 40.63 -23.55
C PRO A 20 -30.42 41.88 -22.94
N VAL A 21 -29.28 41.65 -22.23
CA VAL A 21 -28.09 42.53 -22.03
C VAL A 21 -27.93 43.30 -20.68
N THR A 22 -27.11 42.69 -19.80
CA THR A 22 -26.12 43.23 -18.81
C THR A 22 -26.34 44.52 -18.01
N SER A 23 -26.03 44.44 -16.70
CA SER A 23 -25.16 45.42 -16.01
C SER A 23 -24.40 44.75 -14.84
N LEU A 24 -23.27 45.34 -14.41
CA LEU A 24 -22.42 44.81 -13.33
C LEU A 24 -22.88 45.31 -11.95
N CYS A 25 -23.09 44.41 -11.00
CA CYS A 25 -23.19 44.76 -9.58
C CYS A 25 -21.81 44.80 -8.91
N HIS A 26 -21.18 45.98 -8.91
CA HIS A 26 -20.01 46.26 -8.09
C HIS A 26 -20.46 46.91 -6.76
N THR A 27 -20.57 46.13 -5.69
CA THR A 27 -20.96 46.66 -4.37
C THR A 27 -19.80 46.58 -3.38
N ARG A 28 -19.19 47.74 -3.08
CA ARG A 28 -18.32 47.90 -1.91
C ARG A 28 -19.19 47.92 -0.65
N LEU A 29 -18.73 47.30 0.43
CA LEU A 29 -19.19 47.61 1.79
C LEU A 29 -17.96 47.80 2.68
N SER A 30 -17.83 49.01 3.21
CA SER A 30 -16.68 49.45 4.00
C SER A 30 -16.92 49.26 5.49
N CYS A 31 -15.85 49.00 6.24
CA CYS A 31 -15.90 48.91 7.69
C CYS A 31 -16.34 50.24 8.33
N PHE A 32 -17.06 50.17 9.45
CA PHE A 32 -17.03 51.19 10.50
C PHE A 32 -16.85 50.51 11.86
N LEU A 33 -16.30 51.26 12.81
CA LEU A 33 -15.74 50.79 14.08
C LEU A 33 -16.45 51.41 15.30
N LEU A 34 -16.05 50.95 16.50
CA LEU A 34 -16.31 51.50 17.84
C LEU A 34 -17.67 51.14 18.48
N PRO A 35 -17.78 51.13 19.83
CA PRO A 35 -16.77 50.83 20.86
C PRO A 35 -17.24 49.77 21.89
N PRO A 36 -16.36 49.23 22.77
CA PRO A 36 -16.71 48.18 23.73
C PRO A 36 -17.27 48.71 25.06
N VAL A 37 -18.01 47.85 25.78
CA VAL A 37 -18.45 48.07 27.17
C VAL A 37 -18.09 46.83 28.02
N HIS A 38 -17.45 47.04 29.16
CA HIS A 38 -17.15 46.00 30.15
C HIS A 38 -18.31 45.76 31.12
N ILE A 39 -18.48 44.51 31.59
CA ILE A 39 -18.83 44.16 32.97
C ILE A 39 -18.45 42.69 33.25
N HIS A 40 -18.14 42.35 34.51
CA HIS A 40 -17.69 41.01 34.93
C HIS A 40 -18.85 40.07 35.28
N THR A 41 -18.67 38.78 34.98
CA THR A 41 -19.07 37.67 35.87
C THR A 41 -17.95 36.62 35.94
N ARG A 42 -17.96 35.78 36.99
CA ARG A 42 -16.83 34.91 37.38
C ARG A 42 -16.91 33.51 36.75
N SER A 43 -15.75 32.95 36.41
CA SER A 43 -15.54 31.50 36.23
C SER A 43 -14.76 30.91 37.42
N PRO A 44 -14.97 29.63 37.79
CA PRO A 44 -14.29 28.99 38.92
C PRO A 44 -12.87 28.54 38.57
N SER A 45 -11.94 28.69 39.51
CA SER A 45 -10.52 28.36 39.36
C SER A 45 -10.17 26.93 39.78
N LEU A 46 -9.52 26.17 38.90
CA LEU A 46 -8.79 24.95 39.26
C LEU A 46 -7.38 25.29 39.81
N PRO A 47 -6.83 24.51 40.76
CA PRO A 47 -5.54 24.81 41.39
C PRO A 47 -4.33 24.46 40.49
N PRO A 48 -3.20 25.18 40.60
CA PRO A 48 -2.00 24.94 39.80
C PRO A 48 -1.14 23.77 40.34
N PRO A 49 -0.30 23.14 39.50
CA PRO A 49 0.66 22.12 39.94
C PRO A 49 1.87 22.75 40.68
N PRO A 50 2.49 22.03 41.64
CA PRO A 50 3.60 22.54 42.44
C PRO A 50 4.91 22.62 41.66
N SER A 51 5.58 23.77 41.72
CA SER A 51 6.91 24.01 41.14
C SER A 51 8.03 23.72 42.14
N PHE A 52 8.91 22.76 41.82
CA PHE A 52 10.10 22.49 42.62
C PHE A 52 11.33 23.23 42.09
N HIS A 53 12.00 23.99 42.95
CA HIS A 53 13.22 24.74 42.59
C HIS A 53 14.50 23.92 42.77
N ARG A 54 15.52 24.21 41.95
CA ARG A 54 16.85 23.56 42.00
C ARG A 54 17.56 23.73 43.35
N SER A 55 18.23 22.68 43.83
CA SER A 55 19.72 22.56 43.84
C SER A 55 20.27 21.65 44.94
N ARG A 56 21.15 20.69 44.58
CA ARG A 56 22.54 20.57 45.08
C ARG A 56 23.29 19.40 44.42
N SER A 57 24.61 19.41 44.54
CA SER A 57 25.55 18.46 43.91
C SER A 57 26.25 17.59 44.96
N ILE A 58 26.27 16.27 44.73
CA ILE A 58 27.14 15.24 45.31
C ILE A 58 27.34 14.24 44.16
N ARG A 59 28.51 14.11 43.52
CA ARG A 59 29.78 13.51 43.98
C ARG A 59 29.64 12.03 44.39
N TRP A 60 29.75 11.13 43.42
CA TRP A 60 30.08 9.73 43.70
C TRP A 60 31.59 9.58 43.90
N GLN A 61 31.99 9.07 45.06
CA GLN A 61 33.34 8.54 45.36
C GLN A 61 33.19 7.21 46.11
N ALA A 62 34.25 6.39 46.12
CA ALA A 62 34.15 4.94 46.24
C ALA A 62 34.56 4.36 47.62
N SER A 63 34.45 3.02 47.71
CA SER A 63 34.89 2.12 48.81
C SER A 63 33.97 2.10 50.05
N ARG A 64 33.84 1.00 50.80
CA ARG A 64 34.75 -0.15 51.00
C ARG A 64 34.05 -1.52 51.14
N SER A 65 34.79 -2.60 50.86
CA SER A 65 34.58 -3.97 51.38
C SER A 65 35.29 -4.13 52.76
N PRO A 66 35.10 -5.22 53.53
CA PRO A 66 35.74 -6.53 53.27
C PRO A 66 34.83 -7.73 53.70
N MET A 67 35.19 -9.03 53.76
CA MET A 67 36.37 -9.87 53.42
C MET A 67 35.95 -10.92 52.35
N GLY A 68 36.78 -11.66 51.60
CA GLY A 68 37.88 -12.59 51.94
C GLY A 68 37.37 -14.05 51.83
N CYS A 69 38.02 -15.02 51.17
CA CYS A 69 39.46 -15.21 50.95
C CYS A 69 39.87 -15.61 49.50
N PHE A 70 41.20 -15.68 49.28
CA PHE A 70 41.94 -16.10 48.07
C PHE A 70 42.21 -17.64 48.03
N GLN A 71 42.75 -18.28 46.95
CA GLN A 71 43.17 -17.76 45.62
C GLN A 71 42.56 -18.55 44.41
N SER A 72 43.18 -19.22 43.41
CA SER A 72 44.57 -19.60 43.03
C SER A 72 44.70 -19.82 41.49
N LYS A 73 45.94 -19.90 40.95
CA LYS A 73 46.36 -20.17 39.53
C LYS A 73 47.87 -20.61 39.51
N PRO A 74 48.59 -20.91 38.38
CA PRO A 74 48.30 -20.73 36.93
C PRO A 74 48.71 -21.87 35.92
N ALA A 75 48.16 -21.77 34.69
CA ALA A 75 48.69 -22.00 33.32
C ALA A 75 49.70 -23.12 32.89
N GLY A 76 49.42 -23.75 31.72
CA GLY A 76 50.34 -24.58 30.90
C GLY A 76 49.75 -24.99 29.52
N LYS A 77 50.58 -25.42 28.55
CA LYS A 77 50.27 -25.83 27.13
C LYS A 77 51.43 -26.75 26.60
N PRO A 78 51.37 -27.44 25.42
CA PRO A 78 50.29 -28.20 24.74
C PRO A 78 50.72 -29.53 23.98
N LEU A 79 49.79 -30.47 23.71
CA LEU A 79 49.81 -31.52 22.61
C LEU A 79 50.96 -32.59 22.59
N PRO A 80 50.93 -33.65 21.72
CA PRO A 80 49.90 -34.67 21.34
C PRO A 80 50.51 -36.13 21.45
N PRO A 81 50.29 -37.14 20.55
CA PRO A 81 49.11 -37.82 19.94
C PRO A 81 49.02 -39.37 20.28
N ASP A 82 48.24 -40.15 19.51
CA ASP A 82 48.28 -41.64 19.29
C ASP A 82 47.94 -42.60 20.48
N ALA A 83 47.50 -43.88 20.35
CA ALA A 83 46.88 -44.75 19.31
C ALA A 83 45.88 -45.73 20.03
N ASP A 84 44.93 -46.45 19.41
CA ASP A 84 45.01 -47.71 18.61
C ASP A 84 43.72 -47.83 17.74
N ALA A 85 43.69 -48.34 16.50
CA ALA A 85 44.02 -49.69 15.96
C ALA A 85 42.98 -50.79 16.35
N ALA A 86 42.47 -51.66 15.45
CA ALA A 86 42.92 -52.04 14.10
C ALA A 86 41.78 -52.30 13.07
N LEU A 87 42.17 -52.60 11.82
CA LEU A 87 41.39 -52.86 10.59
C LEU A 87 41.53 -54.38 10.19
N PRO A 88 41.41 -54.90 8.94
CA PRO A 88 40.93 -54.38 7.64
C PRO A 88 39.91 -55.35 6.92
N PRO A 89 40.00 -55.74 5.61
CA PRO A 89 39.22 -55.12 4.51
C PRO A 89 38.49 -56.12 3.55
N ASP A 90 37.81 -55.60 2.52
CA ASP A 90 38.20 -55.84 1.10
C ASP A 90 37.43 -54.95 0.09
N ASP A 91 38.15 -54.42 -0.91
CA ASP A 91 37.93 -54.35 -2.38
C ASP A 91 36.51 -54.37 -3.03
N SER A 92 36.27 -53.75 -4.22
CA SER A 92 37.05 -52.81 -5.05
C SER A 92 36.21 -52.20 -6.22
N ALA A 93 36.77 -51.17 -6.88
CA ALA A 93 36.59 -50.72 -8.28
C ALA A 93 35.24 -50.09 -8.79
N ASP A 94 35.35 -48.87 -9.33
CA ASP A 94 34.51 -48.31 -10.41
C ASP A 94 34.93 -48.88 -11.79
N PRO A 95 34.13 -48.74 -12.89
CA PRO A 95 34.27 -47.54 -13.75
C PRO A 95 33.00 -47.07 -14.52
N GLU A 96 33.19 -46.07 -15.40
CA GLU A 96 32.24 -45.27 -16.21
C GLU A 96 31.33 -46.04 -17.21
N ALA A 97 30.17 -45.45 -17.59
CA ALA A 97 29.89 -44.94 -18.97
C ALA A 97 28.38 -44.81 -19.40
N ALA A 98 27.96 -43.56 -19.68
CA ALA A 98 27.12 -43.04 -20.79
C ALA A 98 25.83 -43.71 -21.39
N ASN A 99 24.79 -42.84 -21.53
CA ASN A 99 23.83 -42.66 -22.65
C ASN A 99 22.52 -43.47 -22.84
N GLY A 100 21.49 -42.76 -23.36
CA GLY A 100 20.10 -43.19 -23.68
C GLY A 100 19.06 -42.42 -22.84
N ALA A 101 18.25 -41.45 -23.30
CA ALA A 101 17.51 -41.23 -24.57
C ALA A 101 16.35 -42.26 -24.77
N ASP A 102 15.07 -41.90 -25.01
CA ASP A 102 14.40 -40.61 -25.28
C ASP A 102 12.96 -40.56 -24.70
N GLY A 103 12.30 -39.38 -24.72
CA GLY A 103 10.88 -39.25 -24.36
C GLY A 103 10.35 -37.82 -24.19
N ALA A 104 10.24 -37.06 -25.28
CA ALA A 104 9.86 -35.63 -25.26
C ALA A 104 8.42 -35.33 -25.73
N GLY A 105 7.86 -34.20 -25.26
CA GLY A 105 6.62 -33.59 -25.76
C GLY A 105 5.68 -33.08 -24.65
N ALA A 106 5.20 -31.83 -24.66
CA ALA A 106 5.56 -30.69 -25.52
C ALA A 106 5.27 -29.36 -24.78
N ASP A 107 5.95 -28.28 -25.16
CA ASP A 107 5.89 -26.98 -24.49
C ASP A 107 4.56 -26.22 -24.71
N GLY A 108 4.14 -25.49 -23.66
CA GLY A 108 3.17 -24.39 -23.78
C GLY A 108 3.90 -23.06 -23.87
N ASP A 109 3.59 -22.26 -24.90
CA ASP A 109 4.39 -21.10 -25.32
C ASP A 109 4.20 -19.85 -24.42
N ASP A 110 4.91 -19.79 -23.29
CA ASP A 110 4.79 -18.75 -22.25
C ASP A 110 5.44 -17.39 -22.65
N LYS A 111 4.96 -16.79 -23.75
CA LYS A 111 5.54 -15.57 -24.35
C LYS A 111 5.13 -14.23 -23.71
N ASP A 112 4.22 -14.20 -22.74
CA ASP A 112 3.81 -12.93 -22.09
C ASP A 112 4.54 -12.62 -20.77
N GLY A 113 5.25 -13.57 -20.17
CA GLY A 113 5.97 -13.38 -18.91
C GLY A 113 7.06 -12.29 -18.93
N ALA A 114 7.57 -11.92 -20.11
CA ALA A 114 8.75 -11.05 -20.26
C ALA A 114 8.56 -9.57 -19.84
N LYS A 115 7.31 -9.08 -19.69
CA LYS A 115 7.04 -7.62 -19.61
C LYS A 115 7.11 -6.99 -18.21
N ARG A 116 7.22 -7.76 -17.11
CA ARG A 116 6.96 -7.22 -15.76
C ARG A 116 7.91 -7.68 -14.65
N ALA A 117 9.17 -7.99 -14.98
CA ALA A 117 10.20 -8.24 -13.96
C ALA A 117 10.40 -7.05 -13.00
N VAL A 118 10.45 -7.33 -11.70
CA VAL A 118 10.77 -6.35 -10.66
C VAL A 118 12.25 -5.96 -10.78
N PRO A 119 12.61 -4.67 -10.87
CA PRO A 119 14.00 -4.25 -10.96
C PRO A 119 14.88 -4.75 -9.81
N VAL A 120 16.12 -5.11 -10.16
CA VAL A 120 17.22 -5.26 -9.21
C VAL A 120 17.36 -3.94 -8.43
N PHE A 121 17.60 -4.05 -7.12
CA PHE A 121 17.81 -2.88 -6.27
C PHE A 121 19.06 -2.11 -6.74
N ARG A 122 18.94 -0.80 -6.99
CA ARG A 122 20.08 0.08 -7.30
C ARG A 122 20.01 1.42 -6.58
N GLU A 123 21.13 2.13 -6.60
CA GLU A 123 21.15 3.55 -6.27
C GLU A 123 20.66 4.39 -7.47
N PHE A 124 20.06 5.53 -7.17
CA PHE A 124 19.46 6.47 -8.11
C PHE A 124 20.08 7.85 -7.92
N GLY A 125 20.35 8.56 -9.02
CA GLY A 125 20.87 9.92 -8.95
C GLY A 125 19.82 10.90 -8.43
N LEU A 126 20.21 11.93 -7.67
CA LEU A 126 19.25 12.95 -7.23
C LEU A 126 18.74 13.77 -8.41
N ALA A 127 19.55 13.97 -9.44
CA ALA A 127 19.13 14.58 -10.71
C ALA A 127 18.05 13.74 -11.41
N GLU A 128 18.24 12.41 -11.48
CA GLU A 128 17.29 11.45 -12.04
C GLU A 128 15.94 11.50 -11.29
N LEU A 129 15.96 11.42 -9.95
CA LEU A 129 14.73 11.45 -9.15
C LEU A 129 14.05 12.83 -9.13
N ARG A 130 14.81 13.93 -9.22
CA ARG A 130 14.25 15.28 -9.41
C ARG A 130 13.57 15.40 -10.77
N ALA A 131 14.17 14.94 -11.86
CA ALA A 131 13.53 14.93 -13.18
C ALA A 131 12.24 14.09 -13.15
N ALA A 132 12.32 12.87 -12.63
CA ALA A 132 11.19 11.93 -12.54
C ALA A 132 10.00 12.45 -11.71
N THR A 133 10.23 13.35 -10.75
CA THR A 133 9.21 13.94 -9.86
C THR A 133 8.93 15.43 -10.13
N LYS A 134 9.36 15.96 -11.28
CA LYS A 134 9.23 17.40 -11.65
C LYS A 134 9.74 18.35 -10.56
N GLY A 135 10.89 18.05 -9.95
CA GLY A 135 11.48 18.81 -8.86
C GLY A 135 10.86 18.55 -7.48
N PHE A 136 10.22 17.38 -7.29
CA PHE A 136 9.34 17.06 -6.16
C PHE A 136 8.10 17.97 -6.10
N SER A 137 7.37 18.12 -7.21
CA SER A 137 6.14 18.94 -7.24
C SER A 137 5.09 18.43 -6.26
N ALA A 138 4.39 19.35 -5.59
CA ALA A 138 3.25 19.06 -4.73
C ALA A 138 2.11 18.33 -5.48
N ASP A 139 1.92 18.61 -6.78
CA ASP A 139 0.91 17.95 -7.63
C ASP A 139 1.13 16.43 -7.79
N LEU A 140 2.32 15.94 -7.41
CA LEU A 140 2.72 14.55 -7.51
C LEU A 140 2.76 13.86 -6.14
N ILE A 141 2.37 14.53 -5.04
CA ILE A 141 2.28 13.90 -3.72
C ILE A 141 1.11 12.90 -3.72
N VAL A 142 1.40 11.66 -3.29
CA VAL A 142 0.43 10.56 -3.13
C VAL A 142 0.30 10.08 -1.67
N SER A 143 1.00 10.72 -0.74
CA SER A 143 0.82 10.53 0.71
C SER A 143 -0.11 11.59 1.30
N GLU A 144 -1.21 11.17 1.92
CA GLU A 144 -2.27 12.06 2.45
C GLU A 144 -1.80 13.18 3.38
N SER A 145 -0.72 12.95 4.14
CA SER A 145 -0.17 13.92 5.09
C SER A 145 0.39 15.20 4.42
N GLY A 146 0.43 15.26 3.09
CA GLY A 146 0.82 16.42 2.31
C GLY A 146 2.29 16.81 2.42
N GLU A 147 2.66 17.95 1.83
CA GLU A 147 4.04 18.46 1.79
C GLU A 147 4.65 18.72 3.18
N LYS A 148 3.81 19.08 4.17
CA LYS A 148 4.24 19.41 5.53
C LYS A 148 4.56 18.18 6.41
N ALA A 149 4.43 16.97 5.88
CA ALA A 149 4.75 15.75 6.60
C ALA A 149 6.26 15.53 6.74
N PRO A 150 6.75 14.91 7.84
CA PRO A 150 8.17 14.60 8.01
C PRO A 150 8.67 13.51 7.03
N ASN A 151 7.76 12.82 6.34
CA ASN A 151 8.06 11.89 5.26
C ASN A 151 6.96 11.99 4.21
N VAL A 152 7.30 12.34 2.96
CA VAL A 152 6.35 12.58 1.86
C VAL A 152 6.60 11.55 0.76
N VAL A 153 5.54 11.01 0.15
CA VAL A 153 5.65 10.08 -0.98
C VAL A 153 5.18 10.77 -2.26
N TYR A 154 6.05 10.79 -3.27
CA TYR A 154 5.79 11.36 -4.59
C TYR A 154 5.60 10.24 -5.62
N ARG A 155 4.67 10.42 -6.55
CA ARG A 155 4.64 9.71 -7.82
C ARG A 155 5.74 10.25 -8.72
N GLY A 156 6.54 9.36 -9.32
CA GLY A 156 7.50 9.72 -10.35
C GLY A 156 7.33 8.89 -11.62
N ARG A 157 7.95 9.35 -12.71
CA ARG A 157 8.13 8.59 -13.95
C ARG A 157 9.59 8.66 -14.36
N LEU A 158 10.27 7.51 -14.39
CA LEU A 158 11.64 7.40 -14.87
C LEU A 158 11.71 7.50 -16.39
N ASP A 159 12.92 7.74 -16.91
CA ASP A 159 13.24 7.52 -18.31
C ASP A 159 12.94 6.08 -18.72
N GLY A 160 12.50 5.87 -19.97
CA GLY A 160 11.83 4.64 -20.39
C GLY A 160 10.40 4.48 -19.86
N GLY A 161 9.86 5.47 -19.16
CA GLY A 161 8.43 5.61 -18.85
C GLY A 161 7.93 4.87 -17.62
N ARG A 162 8.77 4.10 -16.91
CA ARG A 162 8.39 3.33 -15.70
C ARG A 162 7.90 4.25 -14.58
N LEU A 163 6.72 3.98 -14.03
CA LEU A 163 6.20 4.69 -12.87
C LEU A 163 6.85 4.20 -11.57
N ILE A 164 7.14 5.12 -10.66
CA ILE A 164 7.78 4.86 -9.36
C ILE A 164 7.07 5.62 -8.23
N ALA A 165 7.22 5.12 -7.00
CA ALA A 165 6.91 5.84 -5.77
C ALA A 165 8.23 6.25 -5.09
N VAL A 166 8.38 7.53 -4.74
CA VAL A 166 9.58 8.08 -4.09
C VAL A 166 9.21 8.60 -2.71
N LYS A 167 9.58 7.86 -1.65
CA LYS A 167 9.45 8.32 -0.25
C LYS A 167 10.67 9.18 0.11
N ARG A 168 10.44 10.49 0.24
CA ARG A 168 11.41 11.50 0.68
C ARG A 168 11.30 11.69 2.19
N PHE A 169 12.39 11.46 2.90
CA PHE A 169 12.46 11.61 4.35
C PHE A 169 12.95 13.01 4.72
N SER A 170 12.63 13.50 5.92
CA SER A 170 13.25 14.72 6.44
C SER A 170 14.78 14.55 6.59
N ARG A 171 15.53 15.63 6.40
CA ARG A 171 17.00 15.69 6.60
C ARG A 171 17.47 15.14 7.94
N LEU A 172 16.64 15.26 8.99
CA LEU A 172 16.95 14.82 10.35
C LEU A 172 16.59 13.35 10.63
N SER A 173 15.77 12.72 9.78
CA SER A 173 15.33 11.32 9.96
C SER A 173 16.50 10.33 9.85
N TRP A 174 17.40 10.54 8.89
CA TRP A 174 18.49 9.64 8.56
C TRP A 174 19.76 10.44 8.23
N PRO A 175 20.42 11.04 9.24
CA PRO A 175 21.56 11.94 9.01
C PRO A 175 22.75 11.22 8.36
N ASP A 176 23.04 10.00 8.81
CA ASP A 176 24.09 9.14 8.26
C ASP A 176 23.64 8.52 6.91
N PRO A 177 24.29 8.85 5.78
CA PRO A 177 23.94 8.28 4.48
C PRO A 177 24.33 6.81 4.36
N GLN A 178 25.43 6.37 4.99
CA GLN A 178 25.89 4.97 4.90
C GLN A 178 24.96 4.05 5.70
N GLN A 179 24.51 4.49 6.87
CA GLN A 179 23.47 3.77 7.63
C GLN A 179 22.15 3.68 6.85
N PHE A 180 21.77 4.76 6.14
CA PHE A 180 20.58 4.77 5.29
C PHE A 180 20.70 3.82 4.09
N LEU A 181 21.81 3.87 3.34
CA LEU A 181 22.08 2.99 2.20
C LEU A 181 22.10 1.51 2.61
N ALA A 182 22.77 1.17 3.72
CA ALA A 182 22.85 -0.20 4.22
C ALA A 182 21.48 -0.77 4.62
N GLU A 183 20.64 0.02 5.28
CA GLU A 183 19.28 -0.40 5.65
C GLU A 183 18.35 -0.44 4.44
N ALA A 184 18.45 0.52 3.51
CA ALA A 184 17.71 0.54 2.26
C ALA A 184 18.04 -0.69 1.38
N ALA A 185 19.32 -1.02 1.21
CA ALA A 185 19.75 -2.23 0.52
C ALA A 185 19.33 -3.51 1.28
N GLY A 186 19.29 -3.46 2.62
CA GLY A 186 18.80 -4.54 3.47
C GLY A 186 17.29 -4.81 3.32
N VAL A 187 16.48 -3.79 3.03
CA VAL A 187 15.07 -3.96 2.61
C VAL A 187 14.97 -4.29 1.12
N GLY A 188 15.91 -3.79 0.31
CA GLY A 188 16.04 -4.04 -1.13
C GLY A 188 16.30 -5.49 -1.52
N LYS A 189 16.68 -6.35 -0.57
CA LYS A 189 16.78 -7.81 -0.75
C LYS A 189 15.44 -8.53 -0.64
N VAL A 190 14.48 -7.99 0.11
CA VAL A 190 13.15 -8.59 0.26
C VAL A 190 12.38 -8.42 -1.06
N ARG A 191 11.83 -9.53 -1.58
CA ARG A 191 11.22 -9.58 -2.92
C ARG A 191 10.03 -10.54 -2.95
N HIS A 192 8.83 -10.00 -3.11
CA HIS A 192 7.61 -10.82 -3.15
C HIS A 192 6.46 -10.15 -3.92
N LYS A 193 5.59 -10.97 -4.55
CA LYS A 193 4.39 -10.51 -5.27
C LYS A 193 3.32 -9.86 -4.39
N ARG A 194 3.41 -9.99 -3.06
CA ARG A 194 2.55 -9.31 -2.07
C ARG A 194 3.24 -8.11 -1.41
N LEU A 195 4.40 -7.69 -1.91
CA LEU A 195 5.06 -6.44 -1.53
C LEU A 195 5.04 -5.45 -2.70
N VAL A 196 4.96 -4.16 -2.36
CA VAL A 196 5.35 -3.07 -3.25
C VAL A 196 6.86 -2.96 -3.13
N ASN A 197 7.59 -3.58 -4.06
CA ASN A 197 9.00 -3.89 -3.86
C ASN A 197 9.87 -2.62 -3.90
N LEU A 198 10.86 -2.56 -3.01
CA LEU A 198 11.82 -1.45 -2.96
C LEU A 198 12.87 -1.65 -4.06
N ILE A 199 12.76 -0.87 -5.13
CA ILE A 199 13.63 -0.96 -6.33
C ILE A 199 14.90 -0.12 -6.22
N GLY A 200 15.02 0.75 -5.21
CA GLY A 200 16.25 1.50 -4.99
C GLY A 200 16.19 2.57 -3.92
N CYS A 201 17.23 3.39 -3.87
CA CYS A 201 17.34 4.54 -2.97
C CYS A 201 18.27 5.63 -3.53
N CYS A 202 18.31 6.79 -2.87
CA CYS A 202 19.28 7.85 -3.11
C CYS A 202 19.67 8.49 -1.76
N ALA A 203 20.96 8.75 -1.58
CA ALA A 203 21.53 9.38 -0.39
C ALA A 203 22.43 10.60 -0.71
N GLU A 204 22.31 11.17 -1.91
CA GLU A 204 23.16 12.28 -2.36
C GLU A 204 22.90 13.56 -1.54
N GLY A 205 23.98 14.11 -0.98
CA GLY A 205 23.93 15.32 -0.15
C GLY A 205 23.05 15.15 1.09
N ASP A 206 22.07 16.04 1.25
CA ASP A 206 21.12 16.04 2.37
C ASP A 206 19.85 15.22 2.12
N GLU A 207 19.66 14.69 0.90
CA GLU A 207 18.44 13.96 0.54
C GLU A 207 18.53 12.50 0.97
N ARG A 208 17.40 11.94 1.42
CA ARG A 208 17.27 10.52 1.78
C ARG A 208 15.97 10.02 1.16
N LEU A 209 16.10 9.28 0.06
CA LEU A 209 14.99 8.89 -0.80
C LEU A 209 14.93 7.36 -0.91
N LEU A 210 13.76 6.77 -0.72
CA LEU A 210 13.50 5.36 -1.06
C LEU A 210 12.64 5.30 -2.32
N VAL A 211 12.99 4.42 -3.25
CA VAL A 211 12.31 4.24 -4.54
C VAL A 211 11.66 2.87 -4.59
N ALA A 212 10.35 2.81 -4.82
CA ALA A 212 9.58 1.57 -4.92
C ALA A 212 8.74 1.54 -6.21
N GLU A 213 8.18 0.37 -6.51
CA GLU A 213 7.13 0.21 -7.54
C GLU A 213 5.97 1.21 -7.29
N TYR A 214 5.44 1.83 -8.35
CA TYR A 214 4.20 2.62 -8.23
C TYR A 214 2.98 1.71 -8.30
N MET A 215 2.02 1.92 -7.40
CA MET A 215 0.75 1.20 -7.33
C MET A 215 -0.36 2.14 -7.81
N PRO A 216 -0.96 1.92 -9.00
CA PRO A 216 -1.83 2.92 -9.62
C PRO A 216 -3.28 2.90 -9.12
N ASN A 217 -3.71 1.82 -8.47
CA ASN A 217 -5.08 1.65 -7.99
C ASN A 217 -5.23 2.03 -6.50
N ASP A 218 -4.50 3.05 -6.05
CA ASP A 218 -4.60 3.68 -4.72
C ASP A 218 -4.40 2.74 -3.51
N THR A 219 -4.81 3.18 -2.31
CA THR A 219 -4.67 2.50 -1.02
C THR A 219 -5.96 1.79 -0.57
N LEU A 220 -5.85 0.86 0.38
CA LEU A 220 -7.01 0.30 1.07
C LEU A 220 -7.86 1.39 1.72
N SER A 221 -7.25 2.40 2.34
CA SER A 221 -8.00 3.51 2.96
C SER A 221 -8.95 4.20 1.97
N LYS A 222 -8.52 4.43 0.73
CA LYS A 222 -9.40 5.01 -0.30
C LYS A 222 -10.57 4.09 -0.62
N HIS A 223 -10.31 2.82 -0.97
CA HIS A 223 -11.35 1.87 -1.36
C HIS A 223 -12.27 1.41 -0.21
N LEU A 224 -11.86 1.60 1.05
CA LEU A 224 -12.58 1.13 2.23
C LEU A 224 -13.33 2.26 2.96
N PHE A 225 -12.71 3.43 3.12
CA PHE A 225 -13.29 4.57 3.88
C PHE A 225 -13.79 5.71 2.99
N HIS A 226 -13.29 5.82 1.75
CA HIS A 226 -13.50 6.96 0.85
C HIS A 226 -13.91 6.49 -0.57
N TRP A 227 -14.78 5.48 -0.66
CA TRP A 227 -15.18 4.88 -1.92
C TRP A 227 -16.19 5.75 -2.68
N ASP A 228 -15.98 5.92 -4.00
CA ASP A 228 -16.86 6.74 -4.85
C ASP A 228 -18.03 5.96 -5.46
N LYS A 229 -17.78 4.72 -5.91
CA LYS A 229 -18.72 3.94 -6.74
C LYS A 229 -19.47 2.86 -5.96
N GLN A 230 -18.72 2.04 -5.23
CA GLN A 230 -19.24 0.90 -4.46
C GLN A 230 -18.32 0.64 -3.25
N PRO A 231 -18.86 0.16 -2.12
CA PRO A 231 -18.06 -0.36 -1.02
C PRO A 231 -17.17 -1.52 -1.47
N LEU A 232 -16.00 -1.69 -0.86
CA LEU A 232 -15.12 -2.82 -1.12
C LEU A 232 -15.83 -4.15 -0.75
N PRO A 233 -16.05 -5.11 -1.68
CA PRO A 233 -16.81 -6.33 -1.39
C PRO A 233 -16.13 -7.26 -0.39
N TRP A 234 -16.92 -8.07 0.31
CA TRP A 234 -16.45 -8.99 1.37
C TRP A 234 -15.29 -9.89 0.92
N GLU A 235 -15.38 -10.46 -0.28
CA GLU A 235 -14.35 -11.34 -0.85
C GLU A 235 -13.03 -10.61 -1.06
N MET A 236 -13.11 -9.34 -1.46
CA MET A 236 -11.93 -8.49 -1.64
C MET A 236 -11.33 -8.07 -0.30
N ARG A 237 -12.16 -7.80 0.72
CA ARG A 237 -11.69 -7.55 2.10
C ARG A 237 -10.97 -8.76 2.68
N LEU A 238 -11.51 -9.97 2.49
CA LEU A 238 -10.85 -11.21 2.85
C LEU A 238 -9.54 -11.41 2.05
N ARG A 239 -9.52 -11.12 0.75
CA ARG A 239 -8.31 -11.22 -0.10
C ARG A 239 -7.19 -10.31 0.41
N VAL A 240 -7.52 -9.07 0.79
CA VAL A 240 -6.59 -8.15 1.46
C VAL A 240 -6.03 -8.78 2.74
N ALA A 241 -6.88 -9.25 3.66
CA ALA A 241 -6.44 -9.87 4.91
C ALA A 241 -5.47 -11.05 4.67
N HIS A 242 -5.77 -11.91 3.70
CA HIS A 242 -4.92 -13.06 3.38
C HIS A 242 -3.59 -12.66 2.72
N TYR A 243 -3.61 -11.77 1.73
CA TYR A 243 -2.41 -11.37 0.99
C TYR A 243 -1.45 -10.51 1.83
N ILE A 244 -1.97 -9.71 2.76
CA ILE A 244 -1.14 -9.00 3.73
C ILE A 244 -0.53 -9.97 4.76
N ALA A 245 -1.25 -11.02 5.20
CA ALA A 245 -0.64 -12.09 5.99
C ALA A 245 0.48 -12.84 5.22
N GLN A 246 0.30 -13.08 3.91
CA GLN A 246 1.35 -13.65 3.05
C GLN A 246 2.57 -12.72 2.92
N ALA A 247 2.36 -11.41 2.82
CA ALA A 247 3.45 -10.43 2.79
C ALA A 247 4.25 -10.43 4.10
N LEU A 248 3.56 -10.45 5.25
CA LEU A 248 4.18 -10.49 6.57
C LEU A 248 4.94 -11.79 6.84
N ASP A 249 4.45 -12.95 6.39
CA ASP A 249 5.16 -14.23 6.60
C ASP A 249 6.44 -14.31 5.76
N HIS A 250 6.40 -13.84 4.51
CA HIS A 250 7.61 -13.69 3.69
C HIS A 250 8.63 -12.74 4.33
N CYS A 251 8.21 -11.56 4.82
CA CYS A 251 9.11 -10.66 5.53
C CYS A 251 9.70 -11.30 6.79
N ASN A 252 8.94 -12.10 7.52
CA ASN A 252 9.42 -12.86 8.69
C ASN A 252 10.41 -13.97 8.32
N ALA A 253 10.23 -14.65 7.19
CA ALA A 253 11.18 -15.62 6.63
C ALA A 253 12.50 -14.95 6.21
N GLU A 254 12.43 -13.78 5.56
CA GLU A 254 13.59 -12.91 5.24
C GLU A 254 14.17 -12.18 6.47
N ASN A 255 13.87 -12.65 7.69
CA ASN A 255 14.27 -12.09 8.99
C ASN A 255 13.88 -10.62 9.25
N ARG A 256 13.11 -9.99 8.36
CA ARG A 256 12.53 -8.64 8.48
C ARG A 256 11.19 -8.69 9.25
N LYS A 257 11.25 -9.16 10.50
CA LYS A 257 10.09 -9.41 11.38
C LYS A 257 9.39 -8.15 11.90
N ILE A 258 9.95 -6.97 11.66
CA ILE A 258 9.44 -5.69 12.16
C ILE A 258 8.87 -4.86 10.99
N TYR A 259 7.67 -4.35 11.19
CA TYR A 259 7.00 -3.44 10.26
C TYR A 259 6.46 -2.23 11.05
N HIS A 260 6.67 -1.03 10.52
CA HIS A 260 6.32 0.24 11.15
C HIS A 260 5.04 0.84 10.54
N ASP A 261 4.12 1.31 11.39
CA ASP A 261 2.83 1.90 11.01
C ASP A 261 2.03 1.06 9.99
N LEU A 262 1.77 -0.22 10.29
CA LEU A 262 0.85 -1.05 9.51
C LEU A 262 -0.60 -0.59 9.74
N ASN A 263 -1.25 -0.14 8.67
CA ASN A 263 -2.62 0.36 8.63
C ASN A 263 -3.12 0.39 7.17
N ALA A 264 -4.36 0.82 6.93
CA ALA A 264 -4.97 0.90 5.60
C ALA A 264 -4.22 1.78 4.58
N TYR A 265 -3.32 2.68 4.99
CA TYR A 265 -2.48 3.49 4.09
C TYR A 265 -1.22 2.76 3.61
N ARG A 266 -0.92 1.58 4.16
CA ARG A 266 0.22 0.74 3.75
C ARG A 266 -0.16 -0.39 2.80
N VAL A 267 -1.45 -0.69 2.70
CA VAL A 267 -2.00 -1.61 1.71
C VAL A 267 -2.31 -0.81 0.45
N LEU A 268 -1.78 -1.24 -0.67
CA LEU A 268 -1.84 -0.59 -1.99
C LEU A 268 -2.27 -1.61 -3.04
N PHE A 269 -2.89 -1.18 -4.13
CA PHE A 269 -3.33 -2.08 -5.21
C PHE A 269 -2.54 -1.87 -6.52
N ASP A 270 -2.06 -2.97 -7.09
CA ASP A 270 -1.37 -2.97 -8.39
C ASP A 270 -2.33 -2.83 -9.59
N GLU A 271 -1.81 -2.85 -10.81
CA GLU A 271 -2.58 -2.73 -12.07
C GLU A 271 -3.64 -3.84 -12.23
N GLU A 272 -3.45 -4.99 -11.58
CA GLU A 272 -4.35 -6.15 -11.61
C GLU A 272 -5.46 -6.06 -10.54
N GLY A 273 -5.39 -5.05 -9.66
CA GLY A 273 -6.20 -4.90 -8.47
C GLY A 273 -5.72 -5.73 -7.27
N ASP A 274 -4.54 -6.36 -7.34
CA ASP A 274 -4.06 -7.26 -6.30
C ASP A 274 -3.43 -6.45 -5.13
N PRO A 275 -3.83 -6.72 -3.87
CA PRO A 275 -3.32 -5.98 -2.73
C PRO A 275 -1.89 -6.38 -2.37
N ARG A 276 -1.05 -5.35 -2.19
CA ARG A 276 0.37 -5.45 -1.82
C ARG A 276 0.67 -4.56 -0.62
N LEU A 277 1.60 -5.01 0.23
CA LEU A 277 2.08 -4.27 1.40
C LEU A 277 3.27 -3.37 1.02
N SER A 278 3.26 -2.12 1.46
CA SER A 278 4.33 -1.15 1.18
C SER A 278 5.67 -1.53 1.82
N SER A 279 6.73 -1.73 1.01
CA SER A 279 8.08 -1.96 1.57
C SER A 279 8.60 -0.80 2.42
N PHE A 280 8.06 0.42 2.26
CA PHE A 280 8.45 1.60 3.04
C PHE A 280 8.18 1.51 4.56
N GLY A 281 7.41 0.52 5.03
CA GLY A 281 7.23 0.25 6.46
C GLY A 281 8.24 -0.75 7.05
N LEU A 282 9.03 -1.45 6.22
CA LEU A 282 10.13 -2.32 6.67
C LEU A 282 11.37 -1.53 7.12
N MET A 283 11.36 -0.20 6.93
CA MET A 283 12.40 0.75 7.34
C MET A 283 11.79 1.86 8.21
N LYS A 284 12.49 2.26 9.26
CA LYS A 284 12.01 3.29 10.20
C LYS A 284 11.87 4.67 9.53
N ASN A 285 10.83 5.41 9.92
CA ASN A 285 10.61 6.81 9.53
C ASN A 285 11.71 7.78 10.05
N SER A 286 12.48 7.35 11.05
CA SER A 286 13.62 8.06 11.65
C SER A 286 14.52 7.06 12.38
N ARG A 287 15.83 7.31 12.43
CA ARG A 287 16.84 6.50 13.12
C ARG A 287 16.48 6.22 14.59
N ASP A 288 15.89 7.19 15.27
CA ASP A 288 15.51 7.09 16.69
C ASP A 288 14.29 6.18 16.94
N GLY A 289 13.54 5.82 15.89
CA GLY A 289 12.39 4.91 15.94
C GLY A 289 11.13 5.46 16.60
N LYS A 290 11.13 6.70 17.10
CA LYS A 290 9.99 7.29 17.83
C LYS A 290 8.89 7.83 16.93
N SER A 291 9.19 8.05 15.64
CA SER A 291 8.22 8.51 14.63
C SER A 291 7.31 7.35 14.19
N TYR A 292 6.42 6.93 15.10
CA TYR A 292 5.18 6.24 14.77
C TYR A 292 4.22 7.31 14.22
N SER A 293 3.78 7.17 12.97
CA SER A 293 2.88 8.11 12.30
C SER A 293 1.40 7.82 12.57
N THR A 294 1.10 6.64 13.14
CA THR A 294 -0.27 6.26 13.53
C THR A 294 -0.68 6.90 14.87
N ASN A 295 -1.95 7.25 15.02
CA ASN A 295 -2.52 7.79 16.26
C ASN A 295 -2.33 6.80 17.43
N LEU A 296 -1.98 7.32 18.61
CA LEU A 296 -1.73 6.56 19.84
C LEU A 296 -2.89 5.61 20.21
N ALA A 297 -4.13 5.94 19.85
CA ALA A 297 -5.31 5.10 20.09
C ALA A 297 -5.26 3.72 19.39
N TYR A 298 -4.45 3.56 18.34
CA TYR A 298 -4.27 2.31 17.56
C TYR A 298 -2.91 1.67 17.80
N THR A 299 -2.08 2.29 18.66
CA THR A 299 -0.67 1.91 18.85
C THR A 299 -0.57 0.75 19.85
N PRO A 300 0.23 -0.30 19.58
CA PRO A 300 0.35 -1.46 20.47
C PRO A 300 0.74 -1.07 21.92
N PRO A 301 0.12 -1.65 22.97
CA PRO A 301 0.35 -1.24 24.37
C PRO A 301 1.82 -1.29 24.82
N GLU A 302 2.59 -2.24 24.31
CA GLU A 302 4.03 -2.34 24.60
C GLU A 302 4.86 -1.23 23.95
N PHE A 303 4.43 -0.67 22.80
CA PHE A 303 5.09 0.48 22.19
C PHE A 303 4.85 1.73 23.04
N LEU A 304 3.63 1.95 23.53
CA LEU A 304 3.31 3.06 24.44
C LEU A 304 4.17 3.03 25.72
N ARG A 305 4.51 1.84 26.21
CA ARG A 305 5.36 1.64 27.40
C ARG A 305 6.87 1.70 27.14
N THR A 306 7.34 1.37 25.93
CA THR A 306 8.78 1.15 25.67
C THR A 306 9.39 2.00 24.55
N GLY A 307 8.56 2.61 23.69
CA GLY A 307 9.00 3.27 22.46
C GLY A 307 9.62 2.35 21.41
N ARG A 308 9.35 1.03 21.48
CA ARG A 308 9.93 0.01 20.60
C ARG A 308 8.85 -0.86 19.97
N VAL A 309 9.00 -1.15 18.68
CA VAL A 309 8.17 -2.12 17.94
C VAL A 309 8.84 -3.49 18.04
N ILE A 310 8.05 -4.52 18.37
CA ILE A 310 8.45 -5.94 18.37
C ILE A 310 7.63 -6.70 17.31
N ALA A 311 7.90 -7.99 17.07
CA ALA A 311 7.18 -8.74 16.02
C ALA A 311 5.68 -8.86 16.33
N GLU A 312 5.36 -9.01 17.61
CA GLU A 312 4.03 -9.08 18.21
C GLU A 312 3.27 -7.75 18.08
N SER A 313 3.98 -6.62 17.94
CA SER A 313 3.39 -5.31 17.61
C SER A 313 2.84 -5.27 16.19
N VAL A 314 3.47 -6.01 15.26
CA VAL A 314 2.99 -6.14 13.88
C VAL A 314 1.71 -6.98 13.84
N ILE A 315 1.60 -8.02 14.68
CA ILE A 315 0.37 -8.81 14.83
C ILE A 315 -0.78 -7.93 15.34
N TYR A 316 -0.55 -7.09 16.36
CA TYR A 316 -1.55 -6.14 16.85
C TYR A 316 -1.99 -5.16 15.75
N SER A 317 -1.04 -4.64 14.97
CA SER A 317 -1.29 -3.74 13.84
C SER A 317 -1.99 -4.44 12.65
N TYR A 318 -1.83 -5.75 12.50
CA TYR A 318 -2.64 -6.54 11.58
C TYR A 318 -4.08 -6.70 12.11
N GLY A 319 -4.23 -6.85 13.44
CA GLY A 319 -5.53 -6.83 14.12
C GLY A 319 -6.32 -5.54 13.91
N THR A 320 -5.67 -4.37 13.87
CA THR A 320 -6.34 -3.10 13.55
C THR A 320 -6.81 -3.07 12.08
N VAL A 321 -6.00 -3.56 11.15
CA VAL A 321 -6.41 -3.72 9.74
C VAL A 321 -7.58 -4.71 9.59
N LEU A 322 -7.67 -5.75 10.42
CA LEU A 322 -8.88 -6.61 10.44
C LEU A 322 -10.12 -5.86 10.93
N LEU A 323 -10.02 -4.97 11.93
CA LEU A 323 -11.15 -4.12 12.35
C LEU A 323 -11.57 -3.13 11.27
N ASP A 324 -10.59 -2.50 10.59
CA ASP A 324 -10.85 -1.62 9.45
C ASP A 324 -11.70 -2.36 8.39
N LEU A 325 -11.28 -3.57 8.01
CA LEU A 325 -11.95 -4.42 7.02
C LEU A 325 -13.34 -4.88 7.48
N LEU A 326 -13.49 -5.29 8.74
CA LEU A 326 -14.78 -5.72 9.31
C LEU A 326 -15.82 -4.60 9.33
N SER A 327 -15.40 -3.38 9.65
CA SER A 327 -16.31 -2.26 9.99
C SER A 327 -16.45 -1.16 8.93
N GLY A 328 -15.59 -1.16 7.91
CA GLY A 328 -15.54 -0.10 6.89
C GLY A 328 -15.09 1.25 7.44
N LYS A 329 -14.51 1.29 8.64
CA LYS A 329 -14.21 2.49 9.42
C LYS A 329 -12.90 2.29 10.19
N HIS A 330 -12.13 3.34 10.39
CA HIS A 330 -10.97 3.29 11.27
C HIS A 330 -11.44 3.42 12.73
N ILE A 331 -11.67 2.28 13.40
CA ILE A 331 -12.23 2.22 14.76
C ILE A 331 -11.11 1.96 15.79
N PRO A 332 -11.00 2.76 16.87
CA PRO A 332 -10.04 2.49 17.95
C PRO A 332 -10.24 1.09 18.56
N PRO A 333 -9.18 0.27 18.69
CA PRO A 333 -9.27 -1.10 19.20
C PRO A 333 -9.94 -1.26 20.56
N SER A 334 -9.83 -0.27 21.46
CA SER A 334 -10.54 -0.28 22.74
C SER A 334 -12.07 -0.36 22.55
N HIS A 335 -12.62 0.53 21.72
CA HIS A 335 -14.06 0.55 21.43
C HIS A 335 -14.53 -0.72 20.73
N ALA A 336 -13.75 -1.21 19.75
CA ALA A 336 -14.07 -2.45 19.04
C ALA A 336 -14.03 -3.68 19.97
N LEU A 337 -13.04 -3.79 20.87
CA LEU A 337 -12.97 -4.90 21.83
C LEU A 337 -14.16 -4.91 22.80
N ASP A 338 -14.68 -3.75 23.19
CA ASP A 338 -15.87 -3.68 24.05
C ASP A 338 -17.16 -4.06 23.29
N LEU A 339 -17.30 -3.72 22.00
CA LEU A 339 -18.38 -4.23 21.14
C LEU A 339 -18.31 -5.76 20.98
N ILE A 340 -17.11 -6.32 20.78
CA ILE A 340 -16.86 -7.77 20.67
C ILE A 340 -17.22 -8.47 21.99
N ARG A 341 -16.78 -7.95 23.14
CA ARG A 341 -17.12 -8.48 24.47
C ARG A 341 -18.62 -8.43 24.76
N GLY A 342 -19.30 -7.38 24.32
CA GLY A 342 -20.76 -7.25 24.37
C GLY A 342 -21.51 -8.21 23.43
N LYS A 343 -20.81 -9.03 22.64
CA LYS A 343 -21.34 -9.89 21.56
C LYS A 343 -22.08 -9.12 20.45
N ASN A 344 -21.89 -7.80 20.38
CA ASN A 344 -22.56 -6.92 19.42
C ASN A 344 -21.83 -6.90 18.07
N ILE A 345 -21.58 -8.09 17.50
CA ILE A 345 -20.86 -8.26 16.23
C ILE A 345 -21.56 -7.46 15.11
N LEU A 346 -22.90 -7.45 15.09
CA LEU A 346 -23.70 -6.67 14.13
C LEU A 346 -23.48 -5.14 14.21
N LEU A 347 -23.00 -4.60 15.34
CA LEU A 347 -22.64 -3.18 15.46
C LEU A 347 -21.18 -2.90 15.07
N LEU A 348 -20.34 -3.94 15.01
CA LEU A 348 -18.96 -3.85 14.50
C LEU A 348 -18.91 -4.05 12.99
N MET A 349 -19.78 -4.89 12.42
CA MET A 349 -19.82 -5.14 10.98
C MET A 349 -20.25 -3.89 10.20
N ASP A 350 -19.64 -3.72 9.03
CA ASP A 350 -20.07 -2.76 8.02
C ASP A 350 -21.44 -3.14 7.44
N SER A 351 -22.45 -2.28 7.59
CA SER A 351 -23.80 -2.50 7.06
C SER A 351 -23.84 -2.61 5.53
N SER A 352 -22.81 -2.13 4.82
CA SER A 352 -22.70 -2.35 3.37
C SER A 352 -22.36 -3.79 2.98
N LEU A 353 -21.93 -4.63 3.94
CA LEU A 353 -21.66 -6.05 3.76
C LEU A 353 -22.87 -6.96 4.06
N GLU A 354 -24.03 -6.40 4.39
CA GLU A 354 -25.26 -7.17 4.63
C GLU A 354 -25.57 -8.11 3.44
N GLY A 355 -25.75 -9.40 3.74
CA GLY A 355 -25.93 -10.46 2.73
C GLY A 355 -24.67 -10.96 2.03
N GLN A 356 -23.51 -10.31 2.17
CA GLN A 356 -22.26 -10.71 1.49
C GLN A 356 -21.46 -11.80 2.24
N TYR A 357 -21.78 -12.07 3.51
CA TYR A 357 -21.01 -12.99 4.36
C TYR A 357 -21.89 -14.02 5.09
N ALA A 358 -21.32 -15.20 5.33
CA ALA A 358 -21.87 -16.16 6.28
C ALA A 358 -21.49 -15.75 7.72
N ASN A 359 -22.44 -15.80 8.66
CA ASN A 359 -22.23 -15.39 10.05
C ASN A 359 -21.05 -16.12 10.73
N GLU A 360 -20.79 -17.38 10.37
CA GLU A 360 -19.62 -18.10 10.85
C GLU A 360 -18.29 -17.46 10.41
N ASP A 361 -18.20 -17.00 9.15
CA ASP A 361 -16.95 -16.51 8.57
C ASP A 361 -16.62 -15.09 9.05
N ALA A 362 -17.65 -14.28 9.28
CA ALA A 362 -17.51 -13.03 10.03
C ALA A 362 -17.06 -13.32 11.47
N SER A 363 -17.67 -14.29 12.16
CA SER A 363 -17.28 -14.68 13.53
C SER A 363 -15.82 -15.15 13.60
N LYS A 364 -15.38 -16.02 12.67
CA LYS A 364 -13.98 -16.49 12.56
C LYS A 364 -13.00 -15.32 12.36
N LEU A 365 -13.37 -14.29 11.59
CA LEU A 365 -12.52 -13.11 11.36
C LEU A 365 -12.51 -12.15 12.57
N VAL A 366 -13.64 -11.98 13.26
CA VAL A 366 -13.75 -11.22 14.52
C VAL A 366 -12.92 -11.89 15.63
N ASP A 367 -13.00 -13.22 15.76
CA ASP A 367 -12.17 -14.00 16.69
C ASP A 367 -10.68 -13.84 16.40
N LEU A 368 -10.30 -13.79 15.12
CA LEU A 368 -8.91 -13.55 14.73
C LEU A 368 -8.47 -12.12 15.09
N ALA A 369 -9.29 -11.10 14.83
CA ALA A 369 -9.01 -9.72 15.24
C ALA A 369 -8.86 -9.61 16.76
N SER A 370 -9.77 -10.23 17.52
CA SER A 370 -9.72 -10.31 18.99
C SER A 370 -8.42 -10.96 19.50
N LYS A 371 -7.96 -12.05 18.87
CA LYS A 371 -6.68 -12.70 19.18
C LYS A 371 -5.47 -11.83 18.81
N CYS A 372 -5.52 -11.09 17.70
CA CYS A 372 -4.45 -10.18 17.31
C CYS A 372 -4.32 -8.98 18.29
N LEU A 373 -5.44 -8.50 18.82
CA LEU A 373 -5.54 -7.32 19.67
C LEU A 373 -5.40 -7.59 21.18
N GLN A 374 -4.90 -8.78 21.56
CA GLN A 374 -4.61 -9.07 22.97
C GLN A 374 -3.61 -8.08 23.57
N PHE A 375 -3.88 -7.67 24.81
CA PHE A 375 -3.07 -6.66 25.51
C PHE A 375 -1.62 -7.14 25.69
N GLU A 376 -1.46 -8.34 26.26
CA GLU A 376 -0.16 -8.99 26.40
C GLU A 376 0.35 -9.50 25.05
N ALA A 377 1.55 -9.05 24.67
CA ALA A 377 2.14 -9.34 23.36
C ALA A 377 2.33 -10.84 23.08
N ARG A 378 2.63 -11.63 24.12
CA ARG A 378 2.86 -13.09 24.03
C ARG A 378 1.58 -13.90 23.77
N ASP A 379 0.41 -13.33 24.07
CA ASP A 379 -0.89 -14.01 23.94
C ASP A 379 -1.48 -13.81 22.52
N ARG A 380 -0.77 -13.06 21.65
CA ARG A 380 -1.10 -12.81 20.25
C ARG A 380 -0.63 -13.97 19.35
N PRO A 381 -1.36 -14.31 18.26
CA PRO A 381 -0.99 -15.40 17.36
C PRO A 381 0.28 -15.10 16.56
N ASN A 382 1.01 -16.15 16.17
CA ASN A 382 2.10 -16.03 15.18
C ASN A 382 1.56 -15.90 13.74
N ILE A 383 2.39 -15.45 12.80
CA ILE A 383 1.97 -15.14 11.42
C ILE A 383 1.44 -16.37 10.68
N LYS A 384 1.98 -17.57 10.94
CA LYS A 384 1.48 -18.82 10.34
C LYS A 384 0.04 -19.14 10.79
N TYR A 385 -0.33 -18.78 12.01
CA TYR A 385 -1.72 -18.86 12.49
C TYR A 385 -2.64 -17.83 11.81
N LEU A 386 -2.15 -16.64 11.46
CA LEU A 386 -2.92 -15.68 10.65
C LEU A 386 -3.24 -16.28 9.28
N LEU A 387 -2.23 -16.88 8.62
CA LEU A 387 -2.39 -17.54 7.32
C LEU A 387 -3.38 -18.70 7.37
N SER A 388 -3.26 -19.61 8.35
CA SER A 388 -4.17 -20.75 8.48
C SER A 388 -5.59 -20.35 8.91
N SER A 389 -5.77 -19.20 9.58
CA SER A 389 -7.08 -18.69 9.97
C SER A 389 -7.82 -18.00 8.81
N VAL A 390 -7.14 -17.20 7.98
CA VAL A 390 -7.78 -16.44 6.89
C VAL A 390 -7.84 -17.21 5.56
N GLY A 391 -6.88 -18.11 5.30
CA GLY A 391 -6.83 -18.92 4.08
C GLY A 391 -8.11 -19.72 3.76
N PRO A 392 -8.78 -20.33 4.76
CA PRO A 392 -10.07 -21.02 4.58
C PRO A 392 -11.26 -20.07 4.34
N LEU A 393 -11.19 -18.82 4.79
CA LEU A 393 -12.29 -17.85 4.64
C LEU A 393 -12.40 -17.34 3.19
N GLN A 394 -11.28 -17.32 2.45
CA GLN A 394 -11.18 -16.86 1.06
C GLN A 394 -12.30 -17.42 0.16
N LYS A 395 -13.12 -16.53 -0.40
CA LYS A 395 -14.12 -16.83 -1.43
C LYS A 395 -13.68 -16.32 -2.81
N GLN A 396 -14.38 -16.74 -3.86
CA GLN A 396 -14.23 -16.28 -5.24
C GLN A 396 -12.76 -16.20 -5.73
N LYS A 397 -11.95 -17.24 -5.45
CA LYS A 397 -10.47 -17.21 -5.65
C LYS A 397 -10.08 -17.07 -7.12
N GLU A 398 -10.91 -17.62 -7.98
CA GLU A 398 -10.86 -17.59 -9.44
C GLU A 398 -11.27 -16.23 -10.04
N VAL A 399 -12.07 -15.42 -9.34
CA VAL A 399 -12.44 -14.08 -9.82
C VAL A 399 -11.29 -13.11 -9.59
N ALA A 400 -10.78 -12.51 -10.67
CA ALA A 400 -9.62 -11.62 -10.64
C ALA A 400 -9.92 -10.29 -9.90
N SER A 401 -8.91 -9.75 -9.21
CA SER A 401 -9.11 -8.66 -8.23
C SER A 401 -9.66 -7.35 -8.84
N HIS A 402 -9.21 -6.96 -10.03
CA HIS A 402 -9.79 -5.83 -10.79
C HIS A 402 -11.29 -5.99 -11.05
N VAL A 403 -11.81 -7.21 -11.20
CA VAL A 403 -13.26 -7.46 -11.37
C VAL A 403 -13.99 -7.21 -10.04
N LEU A 404 -13.49 -7.76 -8.92
CA LEU A 404 -14.06 -7.51 -7.58
C LEU A 404 -14.04 -6.02 -7.18
N MET A 405 -13.01 -5.29 -7.62
CA MET A 405 -12.88 -3.85 -7.36
C MET A 405 -13.63 -2.95 -8.35
N GLY A 406 -14.30 -3.50 -9.38
CA GLY A 406 -14.96 -2.70 -10.41
C GLY A 406 -14.00 -1.86 -11.26
N ILE A 407 -12.72 -2.25 -11.34
CA ILE A 407 -11.68 -1.57 -12.10
C ILE A 407 -11.81 -1.96 -13.56
N THR A 408 -12.38 -1.05 -14.36
CA THR A 408 -12.38 -1.15 -15.81
C THR A 408 -10.94 -1.12 -16.32
N LYS A 409 -10.42 -2.27 -16.74
CA LYS A 409 -9.20 -2.32 -17.55
C LYS A 409 -9.46 -1.57 -18.84
N THR A 410 -8.97 -0.33 -18.93
CA THR A 410 -8.62 0.25 -20.22
C THR A 410 -7.58 -0.70 -20.82
N ALA A 411 -8.00 -1.49 -21.81
CA ALA A 411 -7.07 -2.32 -22.55
C ALA A 411 -5.91 -1.43 -23.02
N SER A 412 -4.68 -1.83 -22.73
CA SER A 412 -3.52 -1.16 -23.28
C SER A 412 -3.51 -1.46 -24.78
N VAL A 413 -4.18 -0.58 -25.53
CA VAL A 413 -4.03 -0.49 -26.98
C VAL A 413 -2.58 -0.13 -27.22
N LEU A 414 -1.75 -1.17 -27.34
CA LEU A 414 -0.53 -1.14 -28.14
C LEU A 414 -0.88 -0.33 -29.38
N PRO A 415 -0.11 0.72 -29.73
CA PRO A 415 -0.50 1.62 -30.80
C PRO A 415 -0.54 0.83 -32.11
N THR A 416 -1.74 0.35 -32.45
CA THR A 416 -2.02 -0.33 -33.70
C THR A 416 -1.51 0.60 -34.78
N ILE A 417 -0.61 0.10 -35.63
CA ILE A 417 -0.06 0.88 -36.72
C ILE A 417 -1.19 1.06 -37.74
N LEU A 418 -2.04 2.04 -37.48
CA LEU A 418 -3.16 2.40 -38.32
C LEU A 418 -2.61 2.64 -39.72
N SER A 419 -3.21 1.95 -40.69
CA SER A 419 -2.95 2.20 -42.11
C SER A 419 -3.17 3.69 -42.44
N PRO A 420 -2.65 4.21 -43.56
CA PRO A 420 -2.94 5.58 -43.97
C PRO A 420 -4.44 5.92 -43.94
N LEU A 421 -5.28 4.98 -44.39
CA LEU A 421 -6.74 5.08 -44.32
C LEU A 421 -7.25 5.05 -42.87
N GLY A 422 -6.76 4.14 -42.03
CA GLY A 422 -7.13 4.07 -40.61
C GLY A 422 -6.80 5.36 -39.84
N LYS A 423 -5.70 6.03 -40.17
CA LYS A 423 -5.34 7.35 -39.62
C LYS A 423 -6.27 8.45 -40.10
N ALA A 424 -6.57 8.48 -41.41
CA ALA A 424 -7.49 9.45 -41.99
C ALA A 424 -8.90 9.33 -41.39
N CYS A 425 -9.42 8.10 -41.26
CA CYS A 425 -10.70 7.82 -40.61
C CYS A 425 -10.69 8.22 -39.11
N ALA A 426 -9.64 7.88 -38.36
CA ALA A 426 -9.52 8.24 -36.94
C ALA A 426 -9.39 9.76 -36.71
N GLY A 427 -8.81 10.50 -37.68
CA GLY A 427 -8.75 11.96 -37.67
C GLY A 427 -10.00 12.66 -38.23
N MET A 428 -10.99 11.91 -38.72
CA MET A 428 -12.16 12.40 -39.48
C MET A 428 -11.80 13.25 -40.72
N ASP A 429 -10.60 13.05 -41.29
CA ASP A 429 -10.15 13.77 -42.48
C ASP A 429 -10.75 13.14 -43.74
N LEU A 430 -11.96 13.58 -44.09
CA LEU A 430 -12.68 13.17 -45.29
C LEU A 430 -11.88 13.45 -46.59
N THR A 431 -10.97 14.43 -46.59
CA THR A 431 -10.12 14.75 -47.74
C THR A 431 -9.07 13.68 -47.94
N ALA A 432 -8.35 13.31 -46.87
CA ALA A 432 -7.37 12.23 -46.90
C ALA A 432 -8.04 10.86 -47.15
N VAL A 433 -9.23 10.60 -46.58
CA VAL A 433 -10.00 9.39 -46.90
C VAL A 433 -10.33 9.34 -48.40
N HIS A 434 -10.81 10.44 -48.98
CA HIS A 434 -11.17 10.48 -50.40
C HIS A 434 -9.95 10.31 -51.33
N ASP A 435 -8.86 11.02 -51.06
CA ASP A 435 -7.61 10.95 -51.84
C ASP A 435 -6.93 9.57 -51.76
N ILE A 436 -6.99 8.90 -50.60
CA ILE A 436 -6.53 7.52 -50.46
C ILE A 436 -7.42 6.58 -51.27
N LEU A 437 -8.75 6.70 -51.18
CA LEU A 437 -9.68 5.84 -51.92
C LEU A 437 -9.52 5.99 -53.44
N LEU A 438 -9.32 7.21 -53.94
CA LEU A 438 -9.01 7.47 -55.35
C LEU A 438 -7.70 6.81 -55.80
N LYS A 439 -6.67 6.78 -54.94
CA LYS A 439 -5.37 6.14 -55.24
C LYS A 439 -5.40 4.62 -55.16
N THR A 440 -6.32 4.04 -54.39
CA THR A 440 -6.55 2.58 -54.34
C THR A 440 -7.58 2.08 -55.34
N GLY A 441 -8.41 2.96 -55.91
CA GLY A 441 -9.62 2.59 -56.65
C GLY A 441 -9.78 3.31 -57.99
N TYR A 442 -8.84 3.09 -58.92
CA TYR A 442 -9.12 2.98 -60.37
C TYR A 442 -7.88 2.40 -61.08
N LYS A 443 -7.85 1.07 -61.18
CA LYS A 443 -6.96 0.29 -62.06
C LYS A 443 -7.72 -0.97 -62.49
N ASP A 444 -8.48 -0.84 -63.57
CA ASP A 444 -8.95 -1.99 -64.32
C ASP A 444 -7.78 -2.58 -65.14
N ASP A 445 -7.73 -3.91 -65.28
CA ASP A 445 -6.78 -4.74 -66.06
C ASP A 445 -5.27 -4.40 -65.96
N GLU A 446 -4.40 -5.21 -65.36
CA GLU A 446 -4.24 -6.66 -65.54
C GLU A 446 -3.88 -7.41 -64.24
N GLY A 447 -3.89 -8.75 -64.30
CA GLY A 447 -4.00 -9.64 -63.13
C GLY A 447 -2.79 -9.74 -62.21
N ALA A 448 -3.02 -9.53 -60.91
CA ALA A 448 -2.27 -10.10 -59.81
C ALA A 448 -3.19 -10.30 -58.58
N GLU A 449 -3.13 -11.46 -57.94
CA GLU A 449 -3.96 -11.80 -56.78
C GLU A 449 -3.64 -10.88 -55.58
N ASN A 450 -4.65 -10.22 -55.02
CA ASN A 450 -4.54 -9.47 -53.77
C ASN A 450 -5.76 -9.78 -52.88
N GLU A 451 -5.58 -10.60 -51.85
CA GLU A 451 -6.61 -10.87 -50.84
C GLU A 451 -6.87 -9.61 -50.00
N VAL A 452 -7.93 -8.86 -50.32
CA VAL A 452 -8.39 -7.75 -49.49
C VAL A 452 -9.08 -8.29 -48.24
N THR A 453 -8.32 -8.44 -47.15
CA THR A 453 -8.83 -9.00 -45.90
C THR A 453 -9.82 -8.05 -45.23
N TYR A 454 -11.12 -8.36 -45.34
CA TYR A 454 -12.24 -7.59 -44.77
C TYR A 454 -12.31 -7.69 -43.22
N ASN A 455 -11.31 -7.16 -42.51
CA ASN A 455 -11.30 -7.11 -41.05
C ASN A 455 -11.74 -5.76 -40.48
N SER A 456 -13.01 -5.74 -40.07
CA SER A 456 -13.56 -4.91 -38.99
C SER A 456 -13.34 -3.39 -39.04
N CYS A 457 -14.16 -2.68 -39.81
CA CYS A 457 -14.65 -1.37 -39.37
C CYS A 457 -15.68 -1.58 -38.24
N ILE A 458 -15.22 -1.61 -36.98
CA ILE A 458 -16.09 -1.51 -35.80
C ILE A 458 -15.91 -0.11 -35.21
N ILE A 459 -16.87 0.77 -35.49
CA ILE A 459 -17.00 2.06 -34.79
C ILE A 459 -17.82 1.78 -33.52
N PRO A 460 -17.29 2.05 -32.32
CA PRO A 460 -18.11 2.05 -31.11
C PRO A 460 -19.12 3.20 -31.21
N HIS A 461 -20.41 2.90 -31.09
CA HIS A 461 -21.42 3.96 -30.92
C HIS A 461 -21.21 4.66 -29.55
N LEU A 462 -21.49 5.97 -29.55
CA LEU A 462 -21.47 6.87 -28.40
C LEU A 462 -22.58 6.56 -27.39
#